data_AF-A0A1T4R9R8-F1
#
_entry.id   AF-A0A1T4R9R8-F1
#
_cell.length_a   1.000
_cell.length_b   1.000
_cell.length_c   1.000
_cell.angle_alpha   90.00
_cell.angle_beta   90.00
_cell.angle_gamma   90.00
#
_symmetry.space_group_name_H-M   'P 1'
#
loop_
_entity.id
_entity.type
_entity.pdbx_description
1 polymer ?
#
loop_
_entity_poly.entity_id
_entity_poly.type
_entity_poly.pdbx_seq_one_letter_code
_entity_poly.pdbx_strand_id
1 'polypeptide(L)'
;MLERATVQNTRIFKKCIALILCICMSGISTAQRERDTSRTSTRQDAIAFISRITELPQSAHWPNIKPALFLQNLKNNIENPLSLHEGNNTNFCAYAAMSYIPLQFDPLGFAKDLLQLYREGKVKMGRVNITPSSEVKLAAGRLAFKGELDIRPADQMWFLALADHFKCYLNIFDKHFDMGDENSFWAATSFGKFNHMIRSLFRYRVEAKGSDLIRPTIDHLYGYLKERVSKGTVALFVNNMSLYQKDHRQVKPGVGTHFIILKDIEEAPDGRINITYWDYGGLTLQQVTPSFLYRLIFGITFCTKRTANAPQ
;
A
#
# COMPACT_ATOMS: atom_id res chain seq x y z
N MET A 1 -33.62 -66.76 14.85
CA MET A 1 -32.90 -66.28 13.63
C MET A 1 -33.51 -64.93 13.28
N LEU A 2 -32.91 -63.75 13.41
CA LEU A 2 -31.52 -63.32 13.28
C LEU A 2 -31.18 -62.31 14.37
N GLU A 3 -30.45 -62.78 15.38
CA GLU A 3 -29.85 -61.98 16.47
C GLU A 3 -28.34 -61.83 16.22
N ARG A 4 -27.95 -61.60 14.96
CA ARG A 4 -26.54 -61.66 14.50
C ARG A 4 -26.13 -60.56 13.51
N ALA A 5 -26.68 -59.35 13.61
CA ALA A 5 -26.31 -58.26 12.68
C ALA A 5 -25.72 -57.00 13.35
N THR A 6 -25.63 -56.93 14.67
CA THR A 6 -25.25 -55.70 15.39
C THR A 6 -23.82 -55.67 15.93
N VAL A 7 -23.02 -56.73 15.72
CA VAL A 7 -21.69 -56.86 16.36
C VAL A 7 -20.52 -56.60 15.39
N GLN A 8 -20.78 -56.47 14.08
CA GLN A 8 -19.72 -56.36 13.07
C GLN A 8 -19.32 -54.91 12.73
N ASN A 9 -20.14 -53.90 13.07
CA ASN A 9 -19.90 -52.51 12.69
C ASN A 9 -19.04 -51.70 13.69
N THR A 10 -18.86 -52.17 14.92
CA THR A 10 -18.07 -51.46 15.95
C THR A 10 -16.57 -51.77 15.91
N ARG A 11 -16.14 -52.81 15.19
CA ARG A 11 -14.71 -53.15 15.05
C ARG A 11 -13.98 -52.40 13.93
N ILE A 12 -14.70 -51.91 12.92
CA ILE A 12 -14.10 -51.11 11.83
C ILE A 12 -13.90 -49.66 12.28
N PHE A 13 -14.84 -49.11 13.06
CA PHE A 13 -14.77 -47.72 13.54
C PHE A 13 -13.62 -47.45 14.52
N LYS A 14 -13.24 -48.44 15.35
CA LYS A 14 -12.10 -48.33 16.28
C LYS A 14 -10.73 -48.46 15.61
N LYS A 15 -10.64 -49.06 14.42
CA LYS A 15 -9.38 -49.16 13.67
C LYS A 15 -9.07 -47.91 12.84
N CYS A 16 -10.09 -47.15 12.43
CA CYS A 16 -9.89 -45.87 11.73
C CYS A 16 -9.46 -44.73 12.66
N ILE A 17 -9.84 -44.75 13.96
CA ILE A 17 -9.44 -43.72 14.93
C ILE A 17 -7.97 -43.91 15.37
N ALA A 18 -7.45 -45.13 15.41
CA ALA A 18 -6.05 -45.39 15.77
C ALA A 18 -5.05 -45.02 14.65
N LEU A 19 -5.47 -44.98 13.38
CA LEU A 19 -4.61 -44.57 12.26
C LEU A 19 -4.51 -43.05 12.11
N ILE A 20 -5.48 -42.30 12.64
CA ILE A 20 -5.49 -40.82 12.58
C ILE A 20 -4.69 -40.19 13.74
N LEU A 21 -4.47 -40.91 14.85
CA LEU A 21 -3.67 -40.41 15.97
C LEU A 21 -2.16 -40.70 15.90
N CYS A 22 -1.68 -41.49 14.93
CA CYS A 22 -0.26 -41.85 14.80
C CYS A 22 0.52 -41.02 13.76
N ILE A 23 -0.03 -39.90 13.27
CA ILE A 23 0.66 -38.93 12.39
C ILE A 23 0.89 -37.60 13.15
N CYS A 24 1.10 -37.66 14.47
CA CYS A 24 1.35 -36.47 15.30
C CYS A 24 2.71 -36.45 15.99
N MET A 25 3.62 -37.37 15.67
CA MET A 25 4.90 -37.49 16.36
C MET A 25 6.03 -37.79 15.36
N SER A 26 6.49 -36.77 14.64
CA SER A 26 7.85 -36.66 14.07
C SER A 26 7.96 -35.37 13.26
N GLY A 27 8.25 -34.28 13.95
CA GLY A 27 8.43 -32.99 13.30
C GLY A 27 8.97 -31.98 14.30
N ILE A 28 10.08 -32.28 14.98
CA ILE A 28 10.97 -31.23 15.46
C ILE A 28 11.53 -30.57 14.20
N SER A 29 10.73 -29.70 13.61
CA SER A 29 11.23 -28.72 12.65
C SER A 29 12.10 -27.80 13.49
N THR A 30 13.41 -28.00 13.43
CA THR A 30 14.35 -26.91 13.72
C THR A 30 13.80 -25.69 13.01
N ALA A 31 13.45 -24.65 13.76
CA ALA A 31 12.98 -23.38 13.20
C ALA A 31 14.08 -22.83 12.30
N GLN A 32 14.07 -23.24 11.05
CA GLN A 32 15.03 -22.84 10.05
C GLN A 32 14.69 -21.38 9.80
N ARG A 33 15.52 -20.49 10.35
CA ARG A 33 15.37 -19.04 10.32
C ARG A 33 14.93 -18.63 8.91
N GLU A 34 13.67 -18.25 8.77
CA GLU A 34 13.09 -17.99 7.45
C GLU A 34 13.91 -16.86 6.80
N ARG A 35 14.53 -17.13 5.64
CA ARG A 35 15.32 -16.10 4.96
C ARG A 35 14.38 -15.10 4.32
N ASP A 36 14.51 -13.83 4.68
CA ASP A 36 13.84 -12.74 3.97
C ASP A 36 14.35 -12.69 2.52
N THR A 37 13.44 -12.62 1.56
CA THR A 37 13.75 -12.54 0.12
C THR A 37 13.38 -11.18 -0.48
N SER A 38 12.83 -10.27 0.32
CA SER A 38 12.61 -8.90 -0.08
C SER A 38 13.95 -8.22 -0.32
N ARG A 39 14.06 -7.44 -1.41
CA ARG A 39 15.22 -6.56 -1.60
C ARG A 39 15.21 -5.53 -0.48
N THR A 40 16.39 -5.21 0.03
CA THR A 40 16.54 -4.18 1.06
C THR A 40 17.76 -3.35 0.77
N SER A 41 17.66 -2.05 1.03
CA SER A 41 18.78 -1.12 0.95
C SER A 41 18.65 -0.05 2.01
N THR A 42 19.69 0.75 2.20
CA THR A 42 19.63 1.91 3.08
C THR A 42 19.32 3.18 2.31
N ARG A 43 18.84 4.21 3.03
CA ARG A 43 18.71 5.57 2.51
C ARG A 43 20.05 6.08 1.97
N GLN A 44 21.13 5.82 2.70
CA GLN A 44 22.49 6.26 2.35
C GLN A 44 22.93 5.67 1.00
N ASP A 45 22.64 4.40 0.74
CA ASP A 45 22.95 3.76 -0.55
C ASP A 45 22.23 4.46 -1.71
N ALA A 46 20.96 4.79 -1.50
CA ALA A 46 20.13 5.46 -2.50
C ALA A 46 20.59 6.90 -2.77
N ILE A 47 20.94 7.65 -1.72
CA ILE A 47 21.50 9.00 -1.85
C ILE A 47 22.88 8.98 -2.51
N ALA A 48 23.75 8.05 -2.14
CA ALA A 48 25.04 7.87 -2.79
C ALA A 48 24.89 7.52 -4.27
N PHE A 49 23.91 6.68 -4.63
CA PHE A 49 23.59 6.36 -6.01
C PHE A 49 23.15 7.60 -6.81
N ILE A 50 22.20 8.39 -6.29
CA ILE A 50 21.73 9.60 -6.96
C ILE A 50 22.84 10.64 -7.09
N SER A 51 23.67 10.81 -6.04
CA SER A 51 24.74 11.81 -6.02
C SER A 51 25.87 11.53 -7.01
N ARG A 52 25.98 10.30 -7.53
CA ARG A 52 26.93 9.93 -8.59
C ARG A 52 26.44 10.30 -10.00
N ILE A 53 25.17 10.70 -10.14
CA ILE A 53 24.61 11.11 -11.43
C ILE A 53 25.00 12.58 -11.64
N THR A 54 26.11 12.80 -12.35
CA THR A 54 26.62 14.15 -12.66
C THR A 54 25.78 14.84 -13.73
N GLU A 55 25.24 14.07 -14.67
CA GLU A 55 24.39 14.56 -15.75
C GLU A 55 23.26 13.56 -16.01
N LEU A 56 22.04 14.09 -16.18
CA LEU A 56 20.89 13.34 -16.63
C LEU A 56 20.31 14.09 -17.84
N PRO A 57 20.39 13.52 -19.06
CA PRO A 57 19.86 14.18 -20.24
C PRO A 57 18.34 14.28 -20.16
N GLN A 58 17.77 15.26 -20.88
CA GLN A 58 16.33 15.36 -21.09
C GLN A 58 15.80 14.03 -21.66
N SER A 59 14.81 13.45 -20.99
CA SER A 59 14.17 12.23 -21.50
C SER A 59 13.32 12.54 -22.73
N ALA A 60 13.53 11.76 -23.80
CA ALA A 60 12.66 11.77 -24.98
C ALA A 60 11.26 11.20 -24.68
N HIS A 61 11.12 10.42 -23.61
CA HIS A 61 9.85 9.83 -23.18
C HIS A 61 9.05 10.75 -22.27
N TRP A 62 9.72 11.68 -21.57
CA TRP A 62 9.08 12.60 -20.61
C TRP A 62 9.50 14.04 -20.92
N PRO A 63 9.00 14.60 -22.05
CA PRO A 63 9.52 15.86 -22.58
C PRO A 63 9.30 17.06 -21.65
N ASN A 64 8.34 16.98 -20.73
CA ASN A 64 8.00 18.07 -19.81
C ASN A 64 8.63 17.92 -18.42
N ILE A 65 9.37 16.83 -18.15
CA ILE A 65 10.07 16.63 -16.90
C ILE A 65 11.49 17.16 -17.02
N LYS A 66 11.78 18.24 -16.29
CA LYS A 66 13.14 18.79 -16.18
C LYS A 66 14.04 17.82 -15.38
N PRO A 67 15.18 17.35 -15.92
CA PRO A 67 16.03 16.35 -15.26
C PRO A 67 16.49 16.74 -13.85
N ALA A 68 16.86 18.02 -13.66
CA ALA A 68 17.33 18.51 -12.35
C ALA A 68 16.22 18.45 -11.29
N LEU A 69 15.00 18.86 -11.63
CA LEU A 69 13.84 18.79 -10.72
C LEU A 69 13.44 17.34 -10.45
N PHE A 70 13.56 16.45 -11.45
CA PHE A 70 13.33 15.02 -11.26
C PHE A 70 14.28 14.42 -10.22
N LEU A 71 15.59 14.63 -10.37
CA LEU A 71 16.59 14.12 -9.43
C LEU A 71 16.43 14.73 -8.04
N GLN A 72 16.13 16.02 -7.97
CA GLN A 72 15.87 16.71 -6.70
C GLN A 72 14.65 16.13 -5.99
N ASN A 73 13.52 15.96 -6.69
CA ASN A 73 12.31 15.37 -6.12
C ASN A 73 12.56 13.93 -5.66
N LEU A 74 13.24 13.11 -6.47
CA LEU A 74 13.58 11.73 -6.09
C LEU A 74 14.47 11.69 -4.83
N LYS A 75 15.48 12.57 -4.76
CA LYS A 75 16.34 12.71 -3.58
C LYS A 75 15.53 13.09 -2.34
N ASN A 76 14.65 14.09 -2.46
CA ASN A 76 13.78 14.54 -1.36
C ASN A 76 12.89 13.40 -0.82
N ASN A 77 12.32 12.58 -1.71
CA ASN A 77 11.51 11.43 -1.30
C ASN A 77 12.31 10.40 -0.49
N ILE A 78 13.58 10.21 -0.83
CA ILE A 78 14.47 9.27 -0.13
C ILE A 78 14.90 9.84 1.23
N GLU A 79 15.27 11.13 1.27
CA GLU A 79 15.68 11.82 2.50
C GLU A 79 14.52 11.92 3.49
N ASN A 80 13.36 12.32 3.00
CA ASN A 80 12.14 12.50 3.77
C ASN A 80 10.93 11.82 3.11
N PRO A 81 10.74 10.50 3.29
CA PRO A 81 9.62 9.76 2.69
C PRO A 81 8.24 10.27 3.09
N LEU A 82 8.13 10.90 4.27
CA LEU A 82 6.87 11.49 4.72
C LEU A 82 6.53 12.77 3.95
N SER A 83 7.47 13.36 3.21
CA SER A 83 7.19 14.52 2.38
C SER A 83 6.46 14.19 1.08
N LEU A 84 6.28 12.91 0.70
CA LEU A 84 5.53 12.55 -0.49
C LEU A 84 4.18 13.28 -0.49
N HIS A 85 3.85 13.95 -1.58
CA HIS A 85 2.65 14.79 -1.64
C HIS A 85 1.81 14.39 -2.85
N GLU A 86 0.60 13.90 -2.60
CA GLU A 86 -0.34 13.42 -3.62
C GLU A 86 -0.99 14.52 -4.46
N GLY A 87 -0.91 15.77 -3.99
CA GLY A 87 -1.44 16.94 -4.68
C GLY A 87 -2.86 17.30 -4.27
N ASN A 88 -3.17 18.59 -4.35
CA ASN A 88 -4.50 19.10 -3.97
C ASN A 88 -5.55 18.64 -4.99
N ASN A 89 -6.68 18.15 -4.47
CA ASN A 89 -7.84 17.70 -5.25
C ASN A 89 -7.58 16.56 -6.24
N THR A 90 -6.48 15.81 -6.09
CA THR A 90 -6.22 14.61 -6.90
C THR A 90 -6.78 13.36 -6.20
N ASN A 91 -6.91 12.27 -6.94
CA ASN A 91 -7.19 10.94 -6.43
C ASN A 91 -5.91 10.09 -6.27
N PHE A 92 -4.77 10.74 -5.99
CA PHE A 92 -3.46 10.07 -5.93
C PHE A 92 -3.04 9.51 -4.56
N CYS A 93 -3.89 9.63 -3.54
CA CYS A 93 -3.56 9.20 -2.18
C CYS A 93 -3.05 7.77 -2.07
N ALA A 94 -3.66 6.85 -2.82
CA ALA A 94 -3.27 5.44 -2.81
C ALA A 94 -1.85 5.23 -3.38
N TYR A 95 -1.47 5.98 -4.42
CA TYR A 95 -0.15 5.88 -5.04
C TYR A 95 0.93 6.49 -4.15
N ALA A 96 0.64 7.63 -3.51
CA ALA A 96 1.55 8.25 -2.56
C ALA A 96 1.74 7.37 -1.31
N ALA A 97 0.65 6.89 -0.70
CA ALA A 97 0.66 6.01 0.46
C ALA A 97 1.46 4.71 0.19
N MET A 98 1.27 4.07 -0.98
CA MET A 98 2.03 2.86 -1.28
C MET A 98 3.52 3.12 -1.54
N SER A 99 3.85 4.30 -2.08
CA SER A 99 5.24 4.69 -2.39
C SER A 99 6.07 4.93 -1.14
N TYR A 100 5.43 5.25 -0.02
CA TYR A 100 6.07 5.28 1.29
C TYR A 100 6.72 3.93 1.64
N ILE A 101 6.11 2.81 1.25
CA ILE A 101 6.55 1.45 1.64
C ILE A 101 7.97 1.14 1.12
N PRO A 102 8.27 1.15 -0.20
CA PRO A 102 9.61 0.85 -0.68
C PRO A 102 10.65 1.87 -0.18
N LEU A 103 10.28 3.13 0.06
CA LEU A 103 11.21 4.12 0.61
C LEU A 103 11.68 3.81 2.04
N GLN A 104 10.93 3.01 2.82
CA GLN A 104 11.36 2.55 4.15
C GLN A 104 12.33 1.37 4.12
N PHE A 105 12.27 0.56 3.07
CA PHE A 105 12.86 -0.79 3.09
C PHE A 105 13.86 -1.05 1.96
N ASP A 106 13.62 -0.51 0.76
CA ASP A 106 14.50 -0.58 -0.42
C ASP A 106 14.48 0.75 -1.21
N PRO A 107 14.88 1.88 -0.60
CA PRO A 107 14.92 3.17 -1.27
C PRO A 107 15.85 3.19 -2.50
N LEU A 108 16.89 2.33 -2.55
CA LEU A 108 17.79 2.23 -3.71
C LEU A 108 17.09 1.53 -4.88
N GLY A 109 16.38 0.43 -4.63
CA GLY A 109 15.57 -0.24 -5.64
C GLY A 109 14.54 0.72 -6.23
N PHE A 110 13.82 1.44 -5.36
CA PHE A 110 12.86 2.46 -5.78
C PHE A 110 13.51 3.56 -6.66
N ALA A 111 14.67 4.09 -6.24
CA ALA A 111 15.40 5.10 -7.00
C ALA A 111 15.86 4.61 -8.38
N LYS A 112 16.37 3.38 -8.45
CA LYS A 112 16.80 2.76 -9.71
C LYS A 112 15.64 2.56 -10.66
N ASP A 113 14.52 2.06 -10.15
CA ASP A 113 13.34 1.77 -10.97
C ASP A 113 12.71 3.07 -11.50
N LEU A 114 12.63 4.13 -10.71
CA LEU A 114 12.15 5.44 -11.17
C LEU A 114 13.09 6.10 -12.17
N LEU A 115 14.41 5.98 -11.96
CA LEU A 115 15.39 6.46 -12.92
C LEU A 115 15.32 5.67 -14.24
N GLN A 116 15.06 4.36 -14.18
CA GLN A 116 14.83 3.54 -15.37
C GLN A 116 13.54 3.99 -16.09
N LEU A 117 12.44 4.18 -15.36
CA LEU A 117 11.19 4.69 -15.94
C LEU A 117 11.40 6.05 -16.63
N TYR A 118 12.18 6.94 -16.03
CA TYR A 118 12.56 8.22 -16.64
C TYR A 118 13.36 8.04 -17.94
N ARG A 119 14.39 7.19 -17.93
CA ARG A 119 15.29 7.01 -19.08
C ARG A 119 14.66 6.25 -20.23
N GLU A 120 13.86 5.23 -19.94
CA GLU A 120 13.36 4.26 -20.92
C GLU A 120 11.86 4.42 -21.23
N GLY A 121 11.15 5.26 -20.47
CA GLY A 121 9.70 5.42 -20.60
C GLY A 121 8.90 4.18 -20.19
N LYS A 122 9.56 3.19 -19.57
CA LYS A 122 9.00 1.94 -19.05
C LYS A 122 9.92 1.37 -17.96
N VAL A 123 9.38 0.52 -17.11
CA VAL A 123 10.17 -0.16 -16.07
C VAL A 123 9.59 -1.52 -15.72
N LYS A 124 10.46 -2.48 -15.40
CA LYS A 124 10.04 -3.74 -14.78
C LYS A 124 10.25 -3.67 -13.27
N MET A 125 9.16 -3.54 -12.52
CA MET A 125 9.17 -3.49 -11.07
C MET A 125 8.43 -4.70 -10.49
N GLY A 126 9.14 -5.49 -9.68
CA GLY A 126 8.59 -6.74 -9.16
C GLY A 126 8.19 -7.72 -10.26
N ARG A 127 6.90 -8.03 -10.36
CA ARG A 127 6.31 -8.92 -11.37
C ARG A 127 5.66 -8.17 -12.55
N VAL A 128 5.77 -6.84 -12.57
CA VAL A 128 4.99 -5.98 -13.46
C VAL A 128 5.92 -5.25 -14.41
N ASN A 129 5.48 -5.12 -15.67
CA ASN A 129 6.09 -4.22 -16.66
C ASN A 129 5.19 -3.01 -16.81
N ILE A 130 5.60 -1.86 -16.27
CA ILE A 130 4.88 -0.60 -16.38
C ILE A 130 5.32 0.07 -17.68
N THR A 131 4.37 0.29 -18.58
CA THR A 131 4.59 0.99 -19.86
C THR A 131 3.50 2.04 -20.01
N PRO A 132 3.72 3.28 -19.54
CA PRO A 132 2.69 4.32 -19.59
C PRO A 132 2.36 4.72 -21.02
N SER A 133 1.13 5.14 -21.22
CA SER A 133 0.60 5.65 -22.48
C SER A 133 1.32 6.94 -22.91
N SER A 134 1.14 7.32 -24.18
CA SER A 134 1.73 8.55 -24.71
C SER A 134 1.13 9.80 -24.05
N GLU A 135 -0.16 9.76 -23.73
CA GLU A 135 -0.89 10.84 -23.07
C GLU A 135 -0.32 11.10 -21.67
N VAL A 136 -0.09 10.04 -20.89
CA VAL A 136 0.54 10.12 -19.56
C VAL A 136 1.97 10.65 -19.64
N LYS A 137 2.74 10.19 -20.64
CA LYS A 137 4.10 10.66 -20.91
C LYS A 137 4.18 12.15 -21.20
N LEU A 138 3.19 12.67 -21.94
CA LEU A 138 3.07 14.09 -22.24
C LEU A 138 2.56 14.90 -21.04
N ALA A 139 1.72 14.31 -20.18
CA ALA A 139 1.11 14.99 -19.04
C ALA A 139 2.07 15.19 -17.86
N ALA A 140 2.94 14.21 -17.58
CA ALA A 140 3.84 14.29 -16.43
C ALA A 140 4.80 15.50 -16.53
N GLY A 141 4.91 16.27 -15.45
CA GLY A 141 5.62 17.54 -15.42
C GLY A 141 4.78 18.76 -15.83
N ARG A 142 3.51 18.54 -16.23
CA ARG A 142 2.56 19.61 -16.58
C ARG A 142 1.33 19.67 -15.68
N LEU A 143 1.17 18.76 -14.72
CA LEU A 143 0.09 18.91 -13.74
C LEU A 143 0.35 20.22 -12.98
N ALA A 144 -0.68 21.03 -12.88
CA ALA A 144 -0.65 22.36 -12.28
C ALA A 144 -1.86 22.56 -11.37
N PHE A 145 -1.73 23.51 -10.44
CA PHE A 145 -2.75 23.81 -9.43
C PHE A 145 -2.99 22.64 -8.46
N LYS A 146 -1.97 21.81 -8.26
CA LYS A 146 -1.97 20.65 -7.35
C LYS A 146 -1.15 20.90 -6.09
N GLY A 147 -0.77 22.15 -5.81
CA GLY A 147 0.00 22.49 -4.62
C GLY A 147 1.44 21.98 -4.74
N GLU A 148 1.97 21.30 -3.71
CA GLU A 148 3.36 20.83 -3.76
C GLU A 148 3.65 19.85 -4.90
N LEU A 149 2.63 19.14 -5.42
CA LEU A 149 2.82 18.22 -6.53
C LEU A 149 3.27 18.95 -7.82
N ASP A 150 2.95 20.24 -7.97
CA ASP A 150 3.31 21.04 -9.15
C ASP A 150 4.83 21.12 -9.37
N ILE A 151 5.62 21.01 -8.29
CA ILE A 151 7.08 21.06 -8.32
C ILE A 151 7.73 19.69 -8.10
N ARG A 152 6.95 18.60 -8.18
CA ARG A 152 7.39 17.22 -7.91
C ARG A 152 7.19 16.33 -9.14
N PRO A 153 8.00 16.50 -10.19
CA PRO A 153 7.76 15.82 -11.45
C PRO A 153 8.08 14.31 -11.41
N ALA A 154 8.94 13.84 -10.49
CA ALA A 154 9.14 12.40 -10.30
C ALA A 154 7.89 11.74 -9.71
N ASP A 155 7.22 12.43 -8.78
CA ASP A 155 5.95 11.98 -8.19
C ASP A 155 4.83 11.99 -9.23
N GLN A 156 4.70 13.06 -10.03
CA GLN A 156 3.73 13.11 -11.13
C GLN A 156 3.93 11.94 -12.11
N MET A 157 5.15 11.71 -12.57
CA MET A 157 5.50 10.61 -13.47
C MET A 157 5.09 9.26 -12.88
N TRP A 158 5.43 9.05 -11.61
CA TRP A 158 5.18 7.79 -10.94
C TRP A 158 3.70 7.52 -10.69
N PHE A 159 2.96 8.52 -10.20
CA PHE A 159 1.54 8.37 -9.89
C PHE A 159 0.70 8.19 -11.17
N LEU A 160 0.98 8.97 -12.21
CA LEU A 160 0.31 8.80 -13.50
C LEU A 160 0.63 7.44 -14.12
N ALA A 161 1.89 6.99 -14.08
CA ALA A 161 2.28 5.68 -14.60
C ALA A 161 1.55 4.52 -13.88
N LEU A 162 1.37 4.62 -12.56
CA LEU A 162 0.63 3.64 -11.78
C LEU A 162 -0.88 3.67 -12.08
N ALA A 163 -1.47 4.86 -12.14
CA ALA A 163 -2.90 5.04 -12.45
C ALA A 163 -3.25 4.53 -13.86
N ASP A 164 -2.34 4.71 -14.81
CA ASP A 164 -2.47 4.23 -16.17
C ASP A 164 -2.36 2.70 -16.26
N HIS A 165 -1.39 2.12 -15.57
CA HIS A 165 -1.16 0.68 -15.62
C HIS A 165 -2.21 -0.14 -14.86
N PHE A 166 -2.55 0.27 -13.64
CA PHE A 166 -3.44 -0.50 -12.77
C PHE A 166 -4.86 0.01 -12.86
N LYS A 167 -5.78 -0.85 -13.33
CA LYS A 167 -7.21 -0.55 -13.42
C LYS A 167 -8.03 -1.45 -12.50
N CYS A 168 -9.19 -0.95 -12.08
CA CYS A 168 -10.21 -1.69 -11.33
C CYS A 168 -11.61 -1.22 -11.73
N TYR A 169 -12.64 -1.65 -11.01
CA TYR A 169 -14.03 -1.33 -11.36
C TYR A 169 -14.33 0.18 -11.38
N LEU A 170 -13.58 0.99 -10.63
CA LEU A 170 -13.71 2.45 -10.64
C LEU A 170 -13.23 3.06 -11.97
N ASN A 171 -12.32 2.41 -12.69
CA ASN A 171 -11.68 2.96 -13.88
C ASN A 171 -12.28 2.42 -15.19
N ILE A 172 -13.41 1.70 -15.15
CA ILE A 172 -13.92 0.95 -16.32
C ILE A 172 -14.40 1.87 -17.44
N PHE A 173 -15.01 3.00 -17.09
CA PHE A 173 -15.61 3.93 -18.06
C PHE A 173 -14.60 4.94 -18.60
N ASP A 174 -13.42 5.02 -17.99
CA ASP A 174 -12.39 5.99 -18.32
C ASP A 174 -11.03 5.30 -18.41
N LYS A 175 -10.68 4.91 -19.64
CA LYS A 175 -9.53 4.05 -19.93
C LYS A 175 -8.32 4.81 -20.47
N HIS A 176 -8.54 6.02 -20.99
CA HIS A 176 -7.51 6.87 -21.58
C HIS A 176 -7.31 8.08 -20.69
N PHE A 177 -6.11 8.64 -20.68
CA PHE A 177 -5.84 9.81 -19.87
C PHE A 177 -6.10 11.09 -20.66
N ASP A 178 -6.89 11.98 -20.09
CA ASP A 178 -6.99 13.39 -20.43
C ASP A 178 -6.52 14.27 -19.27
N MET A 179 -5.99 15.47 -19.58
CA MET A 179 -5.57 16.41 -18.54
C MET A 179 -6.74 16.79 -17.64
N GLY A 180 -6.61 16.55 -16.33
CA GLY A 180 -7.69 16.72 -15.36
C GLY A 180 -8.15 15.39 -14.73
N ASP A 181 -7.83 14.25 -15.36
CA ASP A 181 -8.21 12.92 -14.89
C ASP A 181 -7.50 12.47 -13.62
N GLU A 182 -6.44 13.17 -13.22
CA GLU A 182 -5.86 13.01 -11.90
C GLU A 182 -6.87 13.31 -10.77
N ASN A 183 -7.97 14.02 -11.06
CA ASN A 183 -9.04 14.32 -10.12
C ASN A 183 -10.30 13.45 -10.34
N SER A 184 -10.30 12.59 -11.36
CA SER A 184 -11.45 11.80 -11.80
C SER A 184 -11.35 10.34 -11.34
N PHE A 185 -12.37 9.55 -11.70
CA PHE A 185 -12.35 8.11 -11.45
C PHE A 185 -11.23 7.38 -12.19
N TRP A 186 -10.62 7.96 -13.22
CA TRP A 186 -9.44 7.40 -13.89
C TRP A 186 -8.28 7.18 -12.91
N ALA A 187 -8.00 8.17 -12.05
CA ALA A 187 -6.96 8.09 -11.03
C ALA A 187 -7.40 7.36 -9.76
N ALA A 188 -8.71 7.15 -9.55
CA ALA A 188 -9.23 6.54 -8.34
C ALA A 188 -8.73 5.10 -8.11
N THR A 189 -8.63 4.75 -6.83
CA THR A 189 -8.14 3.45 -6.38
C THR A 189 -9.06 2.84 -5.35
N SER A 190 -9.50 1.61 -5.60
CA SER A 190 -10.19 0.76 -4.61
C SER A 190 -9.21 0.12 -3.64
N PHE A 191 -9.72 -0.36 -2.50
CA PHE A 191 -8.97 -1.17 -1.55
C PHE A 191 -8.35 -2.40 -2.20
N GLY A 192 -9.10 -3.06 -3.08
CA GLY A 192 -8.60 -4.19 -3.87
C GLY A 192 -7.41 -3.81 -4.76
N LYS A 193 -7.55 -2.72 -5.53
CA LYS A 193 -6.48 -2.21 -6.42
C LYS A 193 -5.23 -1.84 -5.62
N PHE A 194 -5.36 -1.10 -4.53
CA PHE A 194 -4.23 -0.71 -3.67
C PHE A 194 -3.41 -1.93 -3.22
N ASN A 195 -4.08 -2.94 -2.66
CA ASN A 195 -3.42 -4.15 -2.20
C ASN A 195 -2.79 -4.97 -3.34
N HIS A 196 -3.45 -5.01 -4.51
CA HIS A 196 -2.91 -5.66 -5.69
C HIS A 196 -1.62 -5.00 -6.18
N MET A 197 -1.56 -3.66 -6.21
CA MET A 197 -0.37 -2.93 -6.63
C MET A 197 0.83 -3.28 -5.73
N ILE A 198 0.67 -3.26 -4.40
CA ILE A 198 1.76 -3.57 -3.44
C ILE A 198 2.27 -5.00 -3.65
N ARG A 199 1.38 -5.99 -3.76
CA ARG A 199 1.76 -7.41 -3.98
C ARG A 199 2.49 -7.64 -5.30
N SER A 200 2.19 -6.83 -6.31
CA SER A 200 2.72 -7.00 -7.66
C SER A 200 4.07 -6.31 -7.81
N LEU A 201 4.24 -5.13 -7.20
CA LEU A 201 5.45 -4.31 -7.34
C LEU A 201 6.56 -4.68 -6.35
N PHE A 202 6.25 -4.86 -5.06
CA PHE A 202 7.28 -4.72 -4.03
C PHE A 202 7.70 -6.01 -3.31
N ARG A 203 7.18 -7.17 -3.74
CA ARG A 203 7.48 -8.48 -3.11
C ARG A 203 7.27 -8.51 -1.58
N TYR A 204 6.37 -7.69 -1.05
CA TYR A 204 5.97 -7.72 0.36
C TYR A 204 4.87 -8.76 0.61
N ARG A 205 4.80 -9.26 1.85
CA ARG A 205 3.62 -9.94 2.36
C ARG A 205 2.58 -8.87 2.71
N VAL A 206 1.38 -9.02 2.15
CA VAL A 206 0.27 -8.08 2.33
C VAL A 206 -0.92 -8.83 2.90
N GLU A 207 -1.24 -8.54 4.15
CA GLU A 207 -2.48 -8.97 4.80
C GLU A 207 -3.49 -7.83 4.73
N ALA A 208 -4.71 -8.13 4.27
CA ALA A 208 -5.74 -7.13 4.09
C ALA A 208 -7.03 -7.59 4.78
N LYS A 209 -7.68 -6.70 5.54
CA LYS A 209 -9.00 -6.91 6.14
C LYS A 209 -9.94 -5.77 5.76
N GLY A 210 -11.16 -6.10 5.36
CA GLY A 210 -12.15 -5.12 4.88
C GLY A 210 -12.20 -5.02 3.35
N SER A 211 -12.96 -4.05 2.85
CA SER A 211 -13.23 -3.82 1.42
C SER A 211 -13.80 -2.42 1.19
N ASP A 212 -14.14 -2.11 -0.06
CA ASP A 212 -14.69 -0.79 -0.41
C ASP A 212 -16.05 -0.50 0.25
N LEU A 213 -16.84 -1.55 0.50
CA LEU A 213 -18.21 -1.45 1.01
C LEU A 213 -18.39 -2.10 2.39
N ILE A 214 -17.54 -3.05 2.76
CA ILE A 214 -17.64 -3.84 3.99
C ILE A 214 -16.44 -3.56 4.88
N ARG A 215 -16.70 -3.04 6.09
CA ARG A 215 -15.69 -2.75 7.11
C ARG A 215 -15.09 -4.04 7.68
N PRO A 216 -13.85 -4.01 8.20
CA PRO A 216 -13.26 -5.17 8.84
C PRO A 216 -13.95 -5.48 10.19
N THR A 217 -14.34 -6.74 10.38
CA THR A 217 -14.83 -7.23 11.69
C THR A 217 -13.63 -7.60 12.57
N ILE A 218 -13.35 -6.78 13.59
CA ILE A 218 -12.24 -6.96 14.53
C ILE A 218 -12.71 -6.58 15.93
N ASP A 219 -12.72 -7.55 16.85
CA ASP A 219 -13.28 -7.38 18.20
C ASP A 219 -12.55 -6.29 19.01
N HIS A 220 -11.22 -6.31 18.99
CA HIS A 220 -10.38 -5.33 19.69
C HIS A 220 -9.51 -4.54 18.69
N LEU A 221 -10.16 -3.64 17.95
CA LEU A 221 -9.55 -2.87 16.85
C LEU A 221 -8.29 -2.09 17.28
N TYR A 222 -8.31 -1.41 18.43
CA TYR A 222 -7.16 -0.68 18.96
C TYR A 222 -5.94 -1.59 19.12
N GLY A 223 -6.08 -2.67 19.89
CA GLY A 223 -4.97 -3.59 20.14
C GLY A 223 -4.49 -4.28 18.87
N TYR A 224 -5.41 -4.62 17.96
CA TYR A 224 -5.02 -5.13 16.64
C TYR A 224 -4.15 -4.13 15.88
N LEU A 225 -4.55 -2.86 15.79
CA LEU A 225 -3.78 -1.83 15.10
C LEU A 225 -2.44 -1.56 15.78
N LYS A 226 -2.39 -1.46 17.12
CA LYS A 226 -1.15 -1.26 17.88
C LYS A 226 -0.15 -2.38 17.61
N GLU A 227 -0.62 -3.62 17.65
CA GLU A 227 0.21 -4.78 17.35
C GLU A 227 0.77 -4.72 15.93
N ARG A 228 -0.06 -4.40 14.93
CA ARG A 228 0.37 -4.36 13.53
C ARG A 228 1.34 -3.22 13.24
N VAL A 229 1.11 -2.02 13.77
CA VAL A 229 2.03 -0.88 13.62
C VAL A 229 3.41 -1.21 14.19
N SER A 230 3.49 -1.98 15.29
CA SER A 230 4.76 -2.38 15.88
C SER A 230 5.58 -3.37 15.02
N LYS A 231 4.92 -4.07 14.09
CA LYS A 231 5.50 -5.19 13.31
C LYS A 231 5.76 -4.85 11.83
N GLY A 232 5.24 -3.74 11.33
CA GLY A 232 5.34 -3.40 9.91
C GLY A 232 4.56 -2.13 9.55
N THR A 233 4.30 -1.95 8.25
CA THR A 233 3.59 -0.76 7.76
C THR A 233 2.09 -1.04 7.69
N VAL A 234 1.30 -0.13 8.26
CA VAL A 234 -0.17 -0.20 8.23
C VAL A 234 -0.70 0.94 7.38
N ALA A 235 -1.41 0.60 6.30
CA ALA A 235 -2.21 1.55 5.54
C ALA A 235 -3.68 1.35 5.88
N LEU A 236 -4.40 2.44 6.13
CA LEU A 236 -5.83 2.43 6.41
C LEU A 236 -6.58 2.99 5.22
N PHE A 237 -7.61 2.28 4.79
CA PHE A 237 -8.60 2.78 3.86
C PHE A 237 -9.77 3.34 4.65
N VAL A 238 -9.97 4.65 4.55
CA VAL A 238 -10.85 5.42 5.42
C VAL A 238 -11.84 6.25 4.62
N ASN A 239 -12.90 6.70 5.29
CA ASN A 239 -13.79 7.72 4.74
C ASN A 239 -13.17 9.12 4.97
N ASN A 240 -12.74 9.81 3.90
CA ASN A 240 -12.12 11.15 4.01
C ASN A 240 -13.05 12.18 4.65
N MET A 241 -14.35 12.16 4.31
CA MET A 241 -15.30 13.14 4.83
C MET A 241 -15.41 13.07 6.35
N SER A 242 -15.35 11.85 6.90
CA SER A 242 -15.35 11.60 8.33
C SER A 242 -14.01 11.97 8.96
N LEU A 243 -12.89 11.60 8.31
CA LEU A 243 -11.53 11.90 8.80
C LEU A 243 -11.36 13.40 9.09
N TYR A 244 -11.77 14.24 8.13
CA TYR A 244 -11.64 15.71 8.20
C TYR A 244 -12.85 16.42 8.81
N GLN A 245 -13.82 15.69 9.35
CA GLN A 245 -15.00 16.29 9.94
C GLN A 245 -14.64 16.98 11.25
N LYS A 246 -14.86 18.31 11.32
CA LYS A 246 -14.64 19.08 12.56
C LYS A 246 -15.67 18.78 13.65
N ASP A 247 -16.85 18.27 13.30
CA ASP A 247 -17.91 17.86 14.22
C ASP A 247 -18.31 16.40 13.98
N HIS A 248 -17.87 15.49 14.85
CA HIS A 248 -18.07 14.04 14.72
C HIS A 248 -19.49 13.55 15.07
N ARG A 249 -20.47 14.45 15.28
CA ARG A 249 -21.86 14.10 15.62
C ARG A 249 -22.74 13.74 14.42
N GLN A 250 -22.39 14.16 13.20
CA GLN A 250 -23.17 13.86 11.99
C GLN A 250 -22.49 12.77 11.15
N VAL A 251 -23.17 11.65 10.91
CA VAL A 251 -22.65 10.56 10.07
C VAL A 251 -23.10 10.79 8.63
N LYS A 252 -22.16 11.13 7.74
CA LYS A 252 -22.42 11.11 6.28
C LYS A 252 -22.38 9.65 5.80
N PRO A 253 -23.27 9.24 4.86
CA PRO A 253 -23.29 7.88 4.35
C PRO A 253 -21.92 7.56 3.71
N GLY A 254 -21.16 6.71 4.39
CA GLY A 254 -19.72 6.61 4.18
C GLY A 254 -19.34 5.36 3.43
N VAL A 255 -18.66 5.54 2.30
CA VAL A 255 -17.78 4.53 1.70
C VAL A 255 -16.33 4.92 1.98
N GLY A 256 -15.42 3.97 1.97
CA GLY A 256 -13.99 4.29 2.00
C GLY A 256 -13.62 5.03 0.70
N THR A 257 -12.79 6.07 0.82
CA THR A 257 -12.42 6.93 -0.32
C THR A 257 -10.94 7.31 -0.29
N HIS A 258 -10.23 7.06 0.81
CA HIS A 258 -8.92 7.64 1.03
C HIS A 258 -7.96 6.70 1.74
N PHE A 259 -6.67 6.83 1.45
CA PHE A 259 -5.61 6.02 2.05
C PHE A 259 -4.70 6.88 2.90
N ILE A 260 -4.47 6.45 4.13
CA ILE A 260 -3.50 7.03 5.06
C ILE A 260 -2.53 5.97 5.55
N ILE A 261 -1.34 6.37 6.01
CA ILE A 261 -0.40 5.45 6.67
C ILE A 261 -0.47 5.68 8.17
N LEU A 262 -0.92 4.67 8.93
CA LEU A 262 -0.94 4.73 10.38
C LEU A 262 0.50 4.59 10.91
N LYS A 263 0.96 5.62 11.62
CA LYS A 263 2.31 5.69 12.19
C LYS A 263 2.35 5.30 13.65
N ASP A 264 1.35 5.69 14.40
CA ASP A 264 1.20 5.30 15.79
C ASP A 264 -0.26 5.35 16.24
N ILE A 265 -0.56 4.65 17.32
CA ILE A 265 -1.86 4.62 17.96
C ILE A 265 -1.68 4.45 19.46
N GLU A 266 -2.37 5.24 20.28
CA GLU A 266 -2.24 5.23 21.73
C GLU A 266 -3.60 5.43 22.39
N GLU A 267 -3.77 4.85 23.57
CA GLU A 267 -4.97 5.09 24.39
C GLU A 267 -4.72 6.29 25.30
N ALA A 268 -5.65 7.23 25.29
CA ALA A 268 -5.63 8.40 26.15
C ALA A 268 -6.27 8.06 27.51
N PRO A 269 -5.93 8.80 28.59
CA PRO A 269 -6.46 8.53 29.94
C PRO A 269 -7.99 8.58 30.04
N ASP A 270 -8.67 9.27 29.13
CA ASP A 270 -10.12 9.41 29.07
C ASP A 270 -10.82 8.32 28.24
N GLY A 271 -10.10 7.26 27.84
CA GLY A 271 -10.62 6.16 27.05
C GLY A 271 -10.79 6.48 25.55
N ARG A 272 -10.29 7.64 25.10
CA ARG A 272 -10.17 7.96 23.68
C ARG A 272 -8.91 7.35 23.09
N ILE A 273 -8.84 7.32 21.77
CA ILE A 273 -7.72 6.78 21.01
C ILE A 273 -7.07 7.93 20.24
N ASN A 274 -5.78 8.13 20.47
CA ASN A 274 -4.94 8.99 19.67
C ASN A 274 -4.40 8.18 18.49
N ILE A 275 -4.63 8.62 17.26
CA ILE A 275 -4.00 8.09 16.06
C ILE A 275 -3.03 9.13 15.50
N THR A 276 -1.79 8.72 15.23
CA THR A 276 -0.85 9.51 14.43
C THR A 276 -0.76 8.86 13.06
N TYR A 277 -1.09 9.60 12.01
CA TYR A 277 -1.07 9.09 10.65
C TYR A 277 -0.42 10.07 9.69
N TRP A 278 0.14 9.54 8.60
CA TRP A 278 0.59 10.32 7.48
C TRP A 278 -0.54 10.51 6.47
N ASP A 279 -0.67 11.74 5.98
CA ASP A 279 -1.57 12.17 4.91
C ASP A 279 -1.04 13.46 4.27
N TYR A 280 -1.24 13.69 2.98
CA TYR A 280 -0.83 14.91 2.25
C TYR A 280 0.59 15.43 2.58
N GLY A 281 1.59 14.55 2.68
CA GLY A 281 2.97 14.98 2.93
C GLY A 281 3.29 15.40 4.37
N GLY A 282 2.38 15.13 5.32
CA GLY A 282 2.55 15.50 6.72
C GLY A 282 2.05 14.44 7.69
N LEU A 283 2.45 14.57 8.96
CA LEU A 283 1.88 13.78 10.06
C LEU A 283 0.76 14.56 10.74
N THR A 284 -0.36 13.88 10.99
CA THR A 284 -1.50 14.40 11.73
C THR A 284 -1.71 13.54 12.98
N LEU A 285 -1.91 14.21 14.11
CA LEU A 285 -2.40 13.60 15.35
C LEU A 285 -3.89 13.88 15.45
N GLN A 286 -4.70 12.84 15.59
CA GLN A 286 -6.14 12.97 15.80
C GLN A 286 -6.59 12.11 16.98
N GLN A 287 -7.43 12.68 17.83
CA GLN A 287 -8.06 11.96 18.94
C GLN A 287 -9.49 11.59 18.59
N VAL A 288 -9.85 10.31 18.74
CA VAL A 288 -11.14 9.75 18.34
C VAL A 288 -11.70 8.82 19.40
N THR A 289 -13.02 8.62 19.40
CA THR A 289 -13.62 7.56 20.22
C THR A 289 -13.44 6.19 19.56
N PRO A 290 -13.45 5.07 20.31
CA PRO A 290 -13.35 3.73 19.72
C PRO A 290 -14.44 3.44 18.66
N SER A 291 -15.67 3.90 18.91
CA SER A 291 -16.77 3.72 17.97
C SER A 291 -16.61 4.55 16.69
N PHE A 292 -16.02 5.74 16.79
CA PHE A 292 -15.69 6.54 15.62
C PHE A 292 -14.56 5.91 14.80
N LEU A 293 -13.50 5.43 15.46
CA LEU A 293 -12.40 4.73 14.79
C LEU A 293 -12.89 3.52 13.98
N TYR A 294 -13.79 2.72 14.56
CA TYR A 294 -14.41 1.59 13.87
C TYR A 294 -15.22 2.03 12.64
N ARG A 295 -16.00 3.11 12.74
CA ARG A 295 -16.80 3.62 11.60
C ARG A 295 -15.94 4.24 10.51
N LEU A 296 -14.81 4.84 10.87
CA LEU A 296 -13.88 5.52 9.98
C LEU A 296 -13.17 4.55 9.03
N ILE A 297 -12.81 3.35 9.52
CA ILE A 297 -11.96 2.39 8.82
C ILE A 297 -12.81 1.40 8.00
N PHE A 298 -12.55 1.36 6.69
CA PHE A 298 -13.15 0.43 5.74
C PHE A 298 -12.20 -0.71 5.34
N GLY A 299 -10.90 -0.45 5.40
CA GLY A 299 -9.88 -1.44 5.09
C GLY A 299 -8.62 -1.23 5.90
N ILE A 300 -7.97 -2.33 6.26
CA ILE A 300 -6.66 -2.33 6.92
C ILE A 300 -5.73 -3.19 6.09
N THR A 301 -4.68 -2.56 5.56
CA THR A 301 -3.60 -3.22 4.85
C THR A 301 -2.37 -3.25 5.73
N PHE A 302 -1.86 -4.43 6.03
CA PHE A 302 -0.65 -4.66 6.80
C PHE A 302 0.44 -5.25 5.90
N CYS A 303 1.56 -4.54 5.78
CA CYS A 303 2.69 -4.88 4.93
C CYS A 303 3.91 -5.25 5.77
N THR A 304 4.51 -6.41 5.45
CA THR A 304 5.76 -6.90 6.05
C THR A 304 6.68 -7.48 4.99
N LYS A 305 7.98 -7.55 5.29
CA LYS A 305 8.97 -8.22 4.44
C LYS A 305 8.60 -9.70 4.25
N ARG A 306 8.91 -10.25 3.08
CA ARG A 306 8.51 -11.61 2.70
C ARG A 306 9.57 -12.61 3.14
N THR A 307 9.16 -13.53 4.01
CA THR A 307 9.98 -14.67 4.40
C THR A 307 9.92 -15.78 3.34
N ALA A 308 11.01 -16.54 3.17
CA ALA A 308 11.26 -17.46 2.05
C ALA A 308 10.17 -18.53 1.81
N ASN A 309 9.31 -18.80 2.80
CA ASN A 309 8.32 -19.89 2.75
C ASN A 309 6.86 -19.40 2.66
N ALA A 310 6.61 -18.10 2.46
CA ALA A 310 5.23 -17.60 2.34
C ALA A 310 4.59 -18.04 1.01
N PRO A 311 3.43 -18.75 1.01
CA PRO A 311 2.76 -19.18 -0.21
C PRO A 311 2.42 -18.01 -1.15
N GLN A 312 2.42 -18.27 -2.45
CA GLN A 312 2.20 -17.27 -3.52
C GLN A 312 0.73 -16.89 -3.66
#